data_AF-A0A958MA30-F1
#
_entry.id   AF-A0A958MA30-F1
#
_cell.length_a   1.000
_cell.length_b   1.000
_cell.length_c   1.000
_cell.angle_alpha   90.00
_cell.angle_beta   90.00
_cell.angle_gamma   90.00
#
_symmetry.space_group_name_H-M   'P 1'
#
loop_
_entity.id
_entity.type
_entity.pdbx_description
1 polymer ?
#
loop_
_entity_poly.entity_id
_entity_poly.type
_entity_poly.pdbx_seq_one_letter_code
_entity_poly.pdbx_strand_id
1 'polypeptide(L)'
;MKATITYGERTYKADLSEPIDISIPLRGGNGNVTAWYLPPPVISPVREGDFTGSVAEGGAVNFNTVAFNPHAHGTHTECMGHITAEFYSVNAALKQFFAMAELITVAPGKLGGDFVISEKQLRNALREKPPEAVVIRTLPNDDEKLSRQYSHTNPPYLTEAAAVCLREAGVKHLLIDLPSVDKEKDGGKL
;
A
#
# COMPACT_ATOMS: atom_id res chain seq x y z
N MET A 1 11.01 -15.63 16.84
CA MET A 1 12.30 -15.87 16.15
C MET A 1 13.10 -14.58 16.29
N LYS A 2 14.30 -14.56 16.87
CA LYS A 2 14.99 -13.29 17.16
C LYS A 2 15.99 -12.91 16.07
N ALA A 3 16.00 -11.63 15.67
CA ALA A 3 16.94 -11.07 14.71
C ALA A 3 17.76 -9.94 15.34
N THR A 4 19.02 -9.81 14.93
CA THR A 4 19.88 -8.66 15.23
C THR A 4 20.21 -7.97 13.91
N ILE A 5 19.86 -6.69 13.80
CA ILE A 5 19.96 -5.91 12.56
C ILE A 5 20.91 -4.75 12.80
N THR A 6 21.99 -4.67 12.03
CA THR A 6 22.90 -3.53 12.06
C THR A 6 22.52 -2.56 10.95
N TYR A 7 22.29 -1.29 11.31
CA TYR A 7 21.95 -0.23 10.36
C TYR A 7 22.75 1.03 10.72
N GLY A 8 23.67 1.41 9.83
CA GLY A 8 24.71 2.40 10.15
C GLY A 8 25.54 1.94 11.35
N GLU A 9 25.73 2.81 12.34
CA GLU A 9 26.48 2.52 13.57
C GLU A 9 25.61 1.90 14.68
N ARG A 10 24.31 1.68 14.41
CA ARG A 10 23.35 1.20 15.42
C ARG A 10 23.01 -0.27 15.21
N THR A 11 22.82 -0.98 16.31
CA THR A 11 22.34 -2.36 16.32
C THR A 11 20.96 -2.42 16.96
N TYR A 12 20.03 -3.03 16.24
CA TYR A 12 18.65 -3.24 16.63
C TYR A 12 18.41 -4.73 16.88
N LYS A 13 17.50 -5.03 17.81
CA LYS A 13 17.02 -6.40 18.03
C LYS A 13 15.52 -6.41 17.78
N ALA A 14 15.05 -7.42 17.05
CA ALA A 14 13.64 -7.60 16.74
C ALA A 14 13.22 -9.04 17.05
N ASP A 15 12.00 -9.22 17.55
CA ASP A 15 11.37 -10.54 17.63
C ASP A 15 10.42 -10.73 16.44
N LEU A 16 10.86 -11.52 15.47
CA LEU A 16 10.13 -11.83 14.25
C LEU A 16 8.96 -12.79 14.49
N SER A 17 8.76 -13.33 15.70
CA SER A 17 7.48 -14.03 16.02
C SER A 17 6.37 -13.09 16.49
N GLU A 18 6.67 -11.81 16.74
CA GLU A 18 5.67 -10.80 17.10
C GLU A 18 5.71 -9.61 16.13
N PRO A 19 5.54 -9.82 14.81
CA PRO A 19 5.52 -8.72 13.86
C PRO A 19 4.24 -7.87 14.03
N ILE A 20 4.34 -6.60 13.66
CA ILE A 20 3.17 -5.75 13.45
C ILE A 20 2.80 -5.86 11.97
N ASP A 21 1.67 -6.52 11.69
CA ASP A 21 1.12 -6.58 10.34
C ASP A 21 0.50 -5.23 9.97
N ILE A 22 0.93 -4.66 8.85
CA ILE A 22 0.42 -3.41 8.29
C ILE A 22 -0.24 -3.63 6.92
N SER A 23 -0.53 -4.88 6.57
CA SER A 23 -1.18 -5.23 5.31
C SER A 23 -2.71 -5.16 5.41
N ILE A 24 -3.35 -4.76 4.31
CA ILE A 24 -4.77 -4.97 4.09
C ILE A 24 -4.92 -6.33 3.42
N PRO A 25 -5.55 -7.32 4.09
CA PRO A 25 -5.69 -8.66 3.54
C PRO A 25 -6.71 -8.68 2.40
N LEU A 26 -6.42 -9.50 1.38
CA LEU A 26 -7.35 -9.77 0.29
C LEU A 26 -8.48 -10.69 0.78
N ARG A 27 -9.72 -10.22 0.68
CA ARG A 27 -10.95 -10.90 1.10
C ARG A 27 -11.95 -10.90 -0.05
N GLY A 28 -12.77 -11.94 -0.17
CA GLY A 28 -13.88 -11.95 -1.13
C GLY A 28 -15.02 -11.02 -0.70
N GLY A 29 -15.67 -10.38 -1.67
CA GLY A 29 -16.92 -9.63 -1.45
C GLY A 29 -16.76 -8.24 -0.83
N ASN A 30 -17.89 -7.63 -0.43
CA ASN A 30 -17.99 -6.20 -0.10
C ASN A 30 -17.21 -5.73 1.14
N GLY A 31 -16.67 -6.66 1.94
CA GLY A 31 -15.80 -6.33 3.08
C GLY A 31 -14.35 -6.05 2.69
N ASN A 32 -13.99 -6.21 1.41
CA ASN A 32 -12.66 -5.87 0.90
C ASN A 32 -12.58 -4.38 0.55
N VAL A 33 -11.39 -3.81 0.71
CA VAL A 33 -11.09 -2.48 0.15
C VAL A 33 -11.29 -2.48 -1.36
N THR A 34 -11.82 -1.40 -1.92
CA THR A 34 -11.85 -1.18 -3.37
C THR A 34 -11.40 0.23 -3.72
N ALA A 35 -10.74 0.37 -4.87
CA ALA A 35 -10.40 1.64 -5.49
C ALA A 35 -10.59 1.53 -7.01
N TRP A 36 -10.46 2.66 -7.70
CA TRP A 36 -10.39 2.71 -9.17
C TRP A 36 -11.63 2.16 -9.88
N TYR A 37 -12.80 2.34 -9.27
CA TYR A 37 -14.10 1.96 -9.81
C TYR A 37 -14.26 0.45 -10.08
N LEU A 38 -13.41 -0.37 -9.47
CA LEU A 38 -13.47 -1.82 -9.63
C LEU A 38 -14.39 -2.46 -8.58
N PRO A 39 -15.14 -3.52 -8.95
CA PRO A 39 -15.89 -4.32 -7.99
C PRO A 39 -14.94 -5.06 -7.04
N PRO A 40 -15.44 -5.61 -5.92
CA PRO A 40 -14.65 -6.44 -5.03
C PRO A 40 -14.01 -7.65 -5.74
N PRO A 41 -12.90 -8.19 -5.21
CA PRO A 41 -12.28 -9.39 -5.77
C PRO A 41 -13.20 -10.60 -5.63
N VAL A 42 -13.05 -11.55 -6.56
CA VAL A 42 -13.83 -12.79 -6.59
C VAL A 42 -12.94 -13.93 -6.13
N ILE A 43 -13.43 -14.66 -5.13
CA ILE A 43 -12.80 -15.90 -4.62
C ILE A 43 -13.87 -16.98 -4.68
N SER A 44 -13.65 -18.00 -5.50
CA SER A 44 -14.63 -19.07 -5.73
C SER A 44 -13.96 -20.42 -5.95
N PRO A 45 -14.61 -21.54 -5.60
CA PRO A 45 -14.06 -22.86 -5.85
C PRO A 45 -13.95 -23.12 -7.36
N VAL A 46 -12.86 -23.77 -7.76
CA VAL A 46 -12.68 -24.29 -9.12
C VAL A 46 -13.76 -25.34 -9.38
N ARG A 47 -14.40 -25.25 -10.55
CA ARG A 47 -15.38 -26.21 -11.04
C ARG A 47 -15.03 -26.60 -12.46
N GLU A 48 -14.75 -27.88 -12.68
CA GLU A 48 -14.35 -28.41 -13.97
C GLU A 48 -14.92 -29.82 -14.16
N GLY A 49 -15.87 -29.98 -15.08
CA GLY A 49 -16.62 -31.23 -15.22
C GLY A 49 -17.31 -31.62 -13.90
N ASP A 50 -17.04 -32.83 -13.43
CA ASP A 50 -17.58 -33.35 -12.15
C ASP A 50 -16.75 -32.93 -10.92
N PHE A 51 -15.61 -32.25 -11.12
CA PHE A 51 -14.77 -31.79 -10.02
C PHE A 51 -15.32 -30.50 -9.41
N THR A 52 -15.51 -30.51 -8.08
CA THR A 52 -15.80 -29.32 -7.27
C THR A 52 -14.73 -29.14 -6.20
N GLY A 53 -13.99 -28.03 -6.28
CA GLY A 53 -12.91 -27.67 -5.35
C GLY A 53 -13.39 -27.09 -4.01
N SER A 54 -14.40 -27.69 -3.37
CA SER A 54 -14.92 -27.25 -2.08
C SER A 54 -15.26 -28.45 -1.19
N VAL A 55 -14.57 -28.58 -0.05
CA VAL A 55 -14.85 -29.64 0.93
C VAL A 55 -16.25 -29.52 1.50
N ALA A 56 -16.72 -28.30 1.71
CA ALA A 56 -18.07 -28.04 2.21
C ALA A 56 -19.16 -28.50 1.23
N GLU A 57 -18.83 -28.64 -0.06
CA GLU A 57 -19.74 -29.12 -1.11
C GLU A 57 -19.47 -30.59 -1.50
N GLY A 58 -18.68 -31.32 -0.71
CA GLY A 58 -18.38 -32.74 -0.94
C GLY A 58 -17.12 -33.03 -1.75
N GLY A 59 -16.34 -32.01 -2.11
CA GLY A 59 -15.02 -32.17 -2.71
C GLY A 59 -13.97 -32.70 -1.73
N ALA A 60 -12.87 -33.23 -2.25
CA ALA A 60 -11.77 -33.72 -1.41
C ALA A 60 -10.83 -32.62 -0.91
N VAL A 61 -10.87 -31.43 -1.53
CA VAL A 61 -9.96 -30.31 -1.27
C VAL A 61 -10.68 -28.96 -1.42
N ASN A 62 -10.16 -27.93 -0.76
CA ASN A 62 -10.52 -26.54 -1.04
C ASN A 62 -9.55 -26.00 -2.08
N PHE A 63 -10.02 -25.81 -3.31
CA PHE A 63 -9.23 -25.35 -4.43
C PHE A 63 -9.95 -24.18 -5.08
N ASN A 64 -9.56 -22.96 -4.69
CA ASN A 64 -10.21 -21.72 -5.12
C ASN A 64 -9.40 -21.00 -6.20
N THR A 65 -10.11 -20.40 -7.15
CA THR A 65 -9.60 -19.33 -8.02
C THR A 65 -9.75 -18.00 -7.33
N VAL A 66 -8.73 -17.15 -7.43
CA VAL A 66 -8.74 -15.75 -6.95
C VAL A 66 -8.57 -14.83 -8.15
N ALA A 67 -9.56 -13.97 -8.39
CA ALA A 67 -9.52 -12.91 -9.40
C ALA A 67 -9.55 -11.55 -8.71
N PHE A 68 -8.47 -10.78 -8.85
CA PHE A 68 -8.30 -9.48 -8.18
C PHE A 68 -7.46 -8.53 -9.02
N ASN A 69 -7.53 -7.24 -8.71
CA ASN A 69 -6.64 -6.21 -9.22
C ASN A 69 -5.66 -5.80 -8.11
N PRO A 70 -4.34 -5.87 -8.34
CA PRO A 70 -3.35 -5.63 -7.29
C PRO A 70 -3.35 -4.19 -6.77
N HIS A 71 -3.76 -3.22 -7.59
CA HIS A 71 -3.78 -1.80 -7.22
C HIS A 71 -5.09 -1.37 -6.54
N ALA A 72 -6.14 -2.18 -6.63
CA ALA A 72 -7.48 -1.81 -6.12
C ALA A 72 -7.89 -2.56 -4.85
N HIS A 73 -7.32 -3.74 -4.59
CA HIS A 73 -7.90 -4.69 -3.62
C HIS A 73 -7.05 -4.94 -2.37
N GLY A 74 -5.94 -4.25 -2.17
CA GLY A 74 -5.13 -4.40 -0.96
C GLY A 74 -3.81 -3.63 -0.97
N THR A 75 -2.94 -3.97 -0.01
CA THR A 75 -1.58 -3.44 0.07
C THR A 75 -0.75 -3.98 -1.09
N HIS A 76 -0.09 -3.08 -1.80
CA HIS A 76 0.71 -3.42 -2.98
C HIS A 76 1.92 -2.50 -3.12
N THR A 77 2.75 -2.79 -4.10
CA THR A 77 3.89 -1.95 -4.48
C THR A 77 3.91 -1.80 -5.99
N GLU A 78 4.34 -0.64 -6.46
CA GLU A 78 4.39 -0.29 -7.87
C GLU A 78 5.83 -0.13 -8.33
N CYS A 79 6.01 -0.16 -9.64
CA CYS A 79 7.26 0.25 -10.26
C CYS A 79 6.95 1.09 -11.49
N MET A 80 7.97 1.66 -12.11
CA MET A 80 7.83 2.53 -13.29
C MET A 80 7.01 1.90 -14.43
N GLY A 81 6.98 0.57 -14.54
CA GLY A 81 6.16 -0.15 -15.52
C GLY A 81 4.65 0.07 -15.36
N HIS A 82 4.20 0.62 -14.23
CA HIS A 82 2.80 1.01 -14.03
C HIS A 82 2.41 2.26 -14.83
N ILE A 83 3.36 3.16 -15.09
CA ILE A 83 3.13 4.49 -15.68
C ILE A 83 3.88 4.71 -17.01
N THR A 84 4.55 3.66 -17.53
CA THR A 84 5.32 3.74 -18.78
C THR A 84 4.80 2.74 -19.81
N ALA A 85 5.01 3.05 -21.10
CA ALA A 85 4.60 2.16 -22.19
C ALA A 85 5.46 0.89 -22.27
N GLU A 86 6.73 0.98 -21.85
CA GLU A 86 7.63 -0.16 -21.77
C GLU A 86 7.36 -1.01 -20.53
N PHE A 87 7.50 -2.33 -20.66
CA PHE A 87 7.29 -3.23 -19.53
C PHE A 87 8.51 -3.21 -18.59
N TYR A 88 8.26 -2.84 -17.33
CA TYR A 88 9.20 -3.02 -16.23
C TYR A 88 8.60 -3.92 -15.17
N SER A 89 9.32 -4.97 -14.78
CA SER A 89 8.86 -5.91 -13.77
C SER A 89 9.24 -5.42 -12.36
N VAL A 90 8.26 -5.33 -11.47
CA VAL A 90 8.50 -5.04 -10.05
C VAL A 90 9.41 -6.08 -9.39
N ASN A 91 9.28 -7.35 -9.77
CA ASN A 91 10.16 -8.43 -9.28
C ASN A 91 11.59 -8.27 -9.79
N ALA A 92 11.80 -7.69 -10.97
CA ALA A 92 13.12 -7.36 -11.47
C ALA A 92 13.72 -6.13 -10.77
N ALA A 93 12.90 -5.12 -10.44
CA ALA A 93 13.35 -3.87 -9.83
C ALA A 93 13.62 -3.97 -8.32
N LEU A 94 12.75 -4.63 -7.56
CA LEU A 94 12.84 -4.72 -6.10
C LEU A 94 13.63 -5.97 -5.67
N LYS A 95 14.91 -5.78 -5.33
CA LYS A 95 15.82 -6.85 -4.87
C LYS A 95 16.13 -6.83 -3.38
N GLN A 96 15.79 -5.76 -2.69
CA GLN A 96 15.95 -5.61 -1.25
C GLN A 96 14.57 -5.62 -0.60
N PHE A 97 14.34 -6.59 0.29
CA PHE A 97 13.02 -6.84 0.89
C PHE A 97 12.90 -6.37 2.35
N PHE A 98 14.02 -5.93 2.94
CA PHE A 98 14.06 -5.35 4.28
C PHE A 98 14.65 -3.95 4.18
N ALA A 99 13.95 -2.97 4.74
CA ALA A 99 14.41 -1.60 4.83
C ALA A 99 14.21 -1.11 6.27
N MET A 100 15.11 -0.26 6.74
CA MET A 100 14.85 0.54 7.93
C MET A 100 13.84 1.62 7.55
N ALA A 101 12.72 1.69 8.26
CA ALA A 101 11.65 2.63 7.96
C ALA A 101 11.38 3.58 9.13
N GLU A 102 10.99 4.81 8.80
CA GLU A 102 10.45 5.78 9.74
C GLU A 102 8.94 5.93 9.53
N LEU A 103 8.17 5.71 10.59
CA LEU A 103 6.73 5.97 10.59
C LEU A 103 6.47 7.42 11.01
N ILE A 104 5.84 8.18 10.12
CA ILE A 104 5.34 9.53 10.42
C ILE A 104 3.81 9.54 10.40
N THR A 105 3.22 10.43 11.20
CA THR A 105 1.77 10.61 11.26
C THR A 105 1.40 12.02 10.83
N VAL A 106 0.50 12.13 9.85
CA VAL A 106 0.11 13.40 9.25
C VAL A 106 -1.41 13.49 9.19
N ALA A 107 -1.99 14.59 9.65
CA ALA A 107 -3.39 14.91 9.38
C ALA A 107 -3.45 15.72 8.07
N PRO A 108 -4.03 15.21 6.96
CA PRO A 108 -4.08 15.92 5.69
C PRO A 108 -4.71 17.33 5.82
N GLY A 109 -4.08 18.31 5.19
CA GLY A 109 -4.53 19.70 5.20
C GLY A 109 -5.44 20.00 4.02
N LYS A 110 -6.29 21.04 4.14
CA LYS A 110 -7.09 21.50 3.00
C LYS A 110 -6.26 22.39 2.08
N LEU A 111 -6.33 22.14 0.77
CA LEU A 111 -5.77 23.01 -0.26
C LEU A 111 -6.81 23.15 -1.37
N GLY A 112 -7.41 24.35 -1.48
CA GLY A 112 -8.58 24.54 -2.33
C GLY A 112 -9.75 23.67 -1.88
N GLY A 113 -10.27 22.83 -2.78
CA GLY A 113 -11.34 21.87 -2.50
C GLY A 113 -10.87 20.47 -2.07
N ASP A 114 -9.56 20.23 -2.02
CA ASP A 114 -8.97 18.91 -1.81
C ASP A 114 -8.31 18.79 -0.43
N PHE A 115 -8.06 17.55 0.00
CA PHE A 115 -7.17 17.25 1.12
C PHE A 115 -5.82 16.77 0.61
N VAL A 116 -4.74 17.32 1.16
CA VAL A 116 -3.38 17.05 0.70
C VAL A 116 -2.41 16.86 1.86
N ILE A 117 -1.35 16.12 1.59
CA ILE A 117 -0.14 16.08 2.40
C ILE A 117 0.88 17.02 1.75
N SER A 118 1.14 18.13 2.42
CA SER A 118 2.04 19.19 1.96
C SER A 118 3.49 18.98 2.40
N GLU A 119 4.42 19.61 1.69
CA GLU A 119 5.83 19.68 2.07
C GLU A 119 6.02 20.13 3.53
N LYS A 120 5.30 21.17 3.96
CA LYS A 120 5.39 21.70 5.32
C LYS A 120 5.06 20.64 6.37
N GLN A 121 4.04 19.81 6.12
CA GLN A 121 3.68 18.73 7.03
C GLN A 121 4.76 17.66 7.10
N LEU A 122 5.37 17.31 5.95
CA LEU A 122 6.47 16.35 5.90
C LEU A 122 7.72 16.88 6.61
N ARG A 123 8.13 18.12 6.35
CA ARG A 123 9.29 18.74 7.02
C ARG A 123 9.15 18.82 8.53
N ASN A 124 7.93 18.98 9.03
CA ASN A 124 7.66 19.01 10.47
C ASN A 124 7.65 17.61 11.10
N ALA A 125 7.30 16.57 10.34
CA ALA A 125 7.12 15.21 10.84
C ALA A 125 8.35 14.32 10.65
N LEU A 126 9.12 14.53 9.58
CA LEU A 126 10.34 13.79 9.28
C LEU A 126 11.50 14.29 10.15
N ARG A 127 12.34 13.36 10.61
CA ARG A 127 13.66 13.73 11.14
C ARG A 127 14.55 14.30 10.03
N GLU A 128 15.60 15.06 10.42
CA GLU A 128 16.52 15.72 9.48
C GLU A 128 17.17 14.77 8.45
N LYS A 129 17.46 13.53 8.86
CA LYS A 129 18.05 12.47 8.03
C LYS A 129 17.23 11.18 8.13
N PRO A 130 16.07 11.07 7.45
CA PRO A 130 15.22 9.88 7.51
C PRO A 130 15.98 8.65 6.97
N PRO A 131 15.56 7.42 7.30
CA PRO A 131 16.12 6.24 6.67
C PRO A 131 15.60 6.16 5.23
N GLU A 132 16.07 5.17 4.46
CA GLU A 132 15.68 5.07 3.05
C GLU A 132 14.20 4.74 2.82
N ALA A 133 13.48 4.29 3.85
CA ALA A 133 12.03 4.06 3.80
C ALA A 133 11.25 4.98 4.74
N VAL A 134 10.11 5.48 4.28
CA VAL A 134 9.16 6.27 5.08
C VAL A 134 7.77 5.65 4.95
N VAL A 135 7.09 5.50 6.09
CA VAL A 135 5.68 5.10 6.16
C VAL A 135 4.88 6.31 6.60
N ILE A 136 3.91 6.73 5.79
CA ILE A 136 2.98 7.81 6.09
C ILE A 136 1.66 7.19 6.58
N ARG A 137 1.34 7.44 7.85
CA ARG A 137 0.02 7.19 8.42
C ARG A 137 -0.81 8.48 8.39
N THR A 138 -1.92 8.48 7.66
CA THR A 138 -2.81 9.64 7.58
C THR A 138 -3.90 9.60 8.64
N LEU A 139 -4.22 10.75 9.25
CA LEU A 139 -5.31 10.87 10.21
C LEU A 139 -6.63 11.34 9.54
N PRO A 140 -7.79 10.78 9.95
CA PRO A 140 -7.95 9.64 10.87
C PRO A 140 -7.44 8.32 10.27
N ASN A 141 -7.01 7.39 11.13
CA ASN A 141 -6.54 6.05 10.76
C ASN A 141 -7.36 4.99 11.52
N ASP A 142 -8.66 4.97 11.25
CA ASP A 142 -9.61 3.99 11.80
C ASP A 142 -9.56 2.65 11.05
N ASP A 143 -10.12 1.60 11.67
CA ASP A 143 -10.22 0.26 11.10
C ASP A 143 -11.05 0.22 9.81
N GLU A 144 -11.90 1.22 9.56
CA GLU A 144 -12.69 1.29 8.33
C GLU A 144 -11.82 1.41 7.09
N LYS A 145 -10.58 1.91 7.19
CA LYS A 145 -9.63 1.90 6.06
C LYS A 145 -9.39 0.50 5.50
N LEU A 146 -9.52 -0.56 6.32
CA LEU A 146 -9.34 -1.95 5.89
C LEU A 146 -10.47 -2.48 5.00
N SER A 147 -11.59 -1.76 4.88
CA SER A 147 -12.77 -2.14 4.08
C SER A 147 -13.37 -0.98 3.28
N ARG A 148 -12.65 0.15 3.19
CA ARG A 148 -13.17 1.38 2.58
C ARG A 148 -13.34 1.23 1.06
N GLN A 149 -14.39 1.85 0.54
CA GLN A 149 -14.65 1.96 -0.90
C GLN A 149 -14.20 3.34 -1.36
N TYR A 150 -12.99 3.43 -1.93
CA TYR A 150 -12.32 4.71 -2.20
C TYR A 150 -12.77 5.41 -3.49
N SER A 151 -13.45 4.70 -4.38
CA SER A 151 -13.94 5.27 -5.64
C SER A 151 -14.89 6.45 -5.37
N HIS A 152 -14.71 7.55 -6.10
CA HIS A 152 -15.46 8.80 -5.98
C HIS A 152 -15.28 9.56 -4.66
N THR A 153 -14.31 9.18 -3.83
CA THR A 153 -14.08 9.83 -2.53
C THR A 153 -12.97 10.87 -2.55
N ASN A 154 -12.18 10.92 -3.64
CA ASN A 154 -11.00 11.77 -3.79
C ASN A 154 -10.10 11.72 -2.54
N PRO A 155 -9.45 10.57 -2.27
CA PRO A 155 -8.63 10.38 -1.08
C PRO A 155 -7.53 11.44 -1.01
N PRO A 156 -7.02 11.77 0.20
CA PRO A 156 -5.90 12.68 0.30
C PRO A 156 -4.70 12.21 -0.51
N TYR A 157 -3.92 13.14 -1.04
CA TYR A 157 -2.76 12.84 -1.89
C TYR A 157 -1.59 13.78 -1.59
N LEU A 158 -0.41 13.50 -2.13
CA LEU A 158 0.77 14.34 -1.95
C LEU A 158 0.72 15.54 -2.89
N THR A 159 1.10 16.72 -2.39
CA THR A 159 1.47 17.81 -3.30
C THR A 159 2.79 17.46 -4.00
N GLU A 160 3.03 17.97 -5.21
CA GLU A 160 4.30 17.80 -5.93
C GLU A 160 5.52 18.18 -5.04
N ALA A 161 5.45 19.33 -4.36
CA ALA A 161 6.49 19.78 -3.44
C ALA A 161 6.76 18.78 -2.29
N ALA A 162 5.74 18.04 -1.85
CA ALA A 162 5.88 16.99 -0.83
C ALA A 162 6.64 15.77 -1.38
N ALA A 163 6.32 15.33 -2.60
CA ALA A 163 7.05 14.25 -3.28
C ALA A 163 8.52 14.64 -3.53
N VAL A 164 8.76 15.87 -3.98
CA VAL A 164 10.11 16.44 -4.15
C VAL A 164 10.87 16.47 -2.83
N CYS A 165 10.22 16.90 -1.74
CA CYS A 165 10.84 16.92 -0.41
C CYS A 165 11.28 15.52 0.05
N LEU A 166 10.48 14.48 -0.19
CA LEU A 166 10.86 13.09 0.15
C LEU A 166 12.07 12.62 -0.65
N ARG A 167 12.07 12.88 -1.97
CA ARG A 167 13.19 12.57 -2.86
C ARG A 167 14.48 13.26 -2.39
N GLU A 168 14.41 14.56 -2.09
CA GLU A 168 15.56 15.35 -1.63
C GLU A 168 16.05 14.94 -0.25
N ALA A 169 15.17 14.42 0.60
CA ALA A 169 15.52 13.81 1.87
C ALA A 169 16.18 12.41 1.74
N GLY A 170 16.31 11.88 0.50
CA GLY A 170 16.94 10.60 0.22
C GLY A 170 16.03 9.38 0.45
N VAL A 171 14.71 9.59 0.51
CA VAL A 171 13.73 8.50 0.62
C VAL A 171 13.68 7.74 -0.70
N LYS A 172 13.85 6.42 -0.64
CA LYS A 172 13.76 5.49 -1.78
C LYS A 172 12.49 4.66 -1.77
N HIS A 173 11.96 4.37 -0.58
CA HIS A 173 10.75 3.59 -0.40
C HIS A 173 9.71 4.42 0.34
N LEU A 174 8.60 4.71 -0.31
CA LEU A 174 7.48 5.40 0.29
C LEU A 174 6.32 4.43 0.45
N LEU A 175 5.80 4.32 1.66
CA LEU A 175 4.56 3.62 1.96
C LEU A 175 3.55 4.65 2.46
N ILE A 176 2.31 4.57 1.99
CA ILE A 176 1.22 5.45 2.39
C ILE A 176 -0.04 4.63 2.60
N ASP A 177 -0.83 4.97 3.61
CA ASP A 177 -2.08 4.27 3.96
C ASP A 177 -3.30 4.73 3.13
N LEU A 178 -3.04 5.08 1.87
CA LEU A 178 -3.98 5.61 0.89
C LEU A 178 -3.80 4.87 -0.44
N PRO A 179 -4.85 4.80 -1.29
CA PRO A 179 -4.79 4.01 -2.52
C PRO A 179 -3.88 4.61 -3.60
N SER A 180 -3.49 5.88 -3.47
CA SER A 180 -2.57 6.56 -4.40
C SER A 180 -1.76 7.64 -3.67
N VAL A 181 -0.63 7.99 -4.26
CA VAL A 181 0.12 9.22 -3.92
C VAL A 181 -0.43 10.45 -4.66
N ASP A 182 -1.24 10.24 -5.70
CA ASP A 182 -1.80 11.27 -6.57
C ASP A 182 -3.31 11.44 -6.40
N LYS A 183 -3.82 12.55 -6.94
CA LYS A 183 -5.25 12.85 -6.98
C LYS A 183 -5.99 11.78 -7.79
N GLU A 184 -7.16 11.34 -7.31
CA GLU A 184 -7.95 10.26 -7.95
C GLU A 184 -8.24 10.54 -9.45
N LYS A 185 -8.49 11.81 -9.78
CA LYS A 185 -8.66 12.29 -11.15
C LYS A 185 -7.72 13.46 -11.40
N ASP A 186 -6.50 13.15 -11.81
CA ASP A 186 -5.42 14.10 -12.08
C ASP A 186 -5.33 14.50 -13.58
N GLY A 187 -5.97 13.72 -14.46
CA GLY A 187 -5.93 13.89 -15.91
C GLY A 187 -4.73 13.19 -16.57
N GLY A 188 -4.12 12.20 -15.91
CA GLY A 188 -2.95 11.48 -16.41
C GLY A 188 -1.68 12.33 -16.39
N LYS A 189 -1.49 13.11 -15.32
CA LYS A 189 -0.33 14.00 -15.13
C LYS A 189 0.81 13.35 -14.35
N LEU A 190 0.64 12.05 -14.06
CA LEU A 190 1.62 11.14 -13.46
C LEU A 190 3.00 11.24 -14.12
#